data_AF-A0A2T9YDR7-F1
#
_entry.id   AF-A0A2T9YDR7-F1
#
_cell.length_a   1.000
_cell.length_b   1.000
_cell.length_c   1.000
_cell.angle_alpha   90.00
_cell.angle_beta   90.00
_cell.angle_gamma   90.00
#
_symmetry.space_group_name_H-M   'P 1'
#
loop_
_entity.id
_entity.type
_entity.pdbx_description
1 polymer ?
#
loop_
_entity_poly.entity_id
_entity_poly.type
_entity_poly.pdbx_seq_one_letter_code
_entity_poly.pdbx_strand_id
1 'polypeptide(L)'
;MDILGPYGYVYGKAITVPKTQNPVFVSIGNKVSLDLAVEAVKACSRYRISEPIRQADIYTRQILSEKKTALNKQNELTDCANHKNNTE
;
A
#
# COMPACT_ATOMS: atom_id res chain seq x y z
N MET A 1 13.78 -10.86 13.48
CA MET A 1 15.10 -10.23 13.75
C MET A 1 14.85 -8.82 14.21
N ASP A 2 15.52 -8.36 15.26
CA ASP A 2 15.34 -7.01 15.79
C ASP A 2 16.13 -6.01 14.95
N ILE A 3 15.55 -4.83 14.73
CA ILE A 3 16.14 -3.73 13.98
C ILE A 3 16.67 -2.74 15.01
N LEU A 4 17.99 -2.68 15.13
CA LEU A 4 18.67 -1.88 16.14
C LEU A 4 19.07 -0.51 15.59
N GLY A 5 18.87 0.53 16.41
CA GLY A 5 19.39 1.86 16.17
C GLY A 5 20.81 2.07 16.68
N PRO A 6 21.38 3.27 16.49
CA PRO A 6 22.78 3.60 16.80
C PRO A 6 23.20 3.42 18.28
N TYR A 7 22.24 3.23 19.19
CA TYR A 7 22.46 3.09 20.64
C TYR A 7 21.82 1.83 21.22
N GLY A 8 21.56 0.80 20.39
CA GLY A 8 20.94 -0.45 20.83
C GLY A 8 19.43 -0.39 21.06
N TYR A 9 18.80 0.77 20.81
CA TYR A 9 17.35 0.89 20.84
C TYR A 9 16.71 0.08 19.72
N VAL A 10 15.66 -0.68 20.02
CA VAL A 10 14.93 -1.49 19.04
C VAL A 10 13.87 -0.63 18.34
N TYR A 11 14.07 -0.31 17.06
CA TYR A 11 13.08 0.42 16.25
C TYR A 11 11.93 -0.46 15.78
N GLY A 12 12.18 -1.76 15.64
CA GLY A 12 11.19 -2.69 15.13
C GLY A 12 11.74 -4.09 14.96
N LYS A 13 10.97 -4.94 14.28
CA LYS A 13 11.37 -6.29 13.90
C LYS A 13 11.19 -6.52 12.40
N ALA A 14 12.19 -7.13 11.78
CA ALA A 14 12.07 -7.76 10.48
C ALA A 14 11.47 -9.16 10.68
N ILE A 15 10.34 -9.41 10.03
CA ILE A 15 9.62 -10.68 10.08
C ILE A 15 9.43 -11.25 8.68
N THR A 16 9.51 -12.57 8.58
CA THR A 16 9.22 -13.32 7.36
C THR A 16 8.01 -14.21 7.57
N VAL A 17 7.23 -14.37 6.52
CA VAL A 17 6.08 -15.29 6.46
C VAL A 17 6.58 -16.58 5.81
N PRO A 18 6.06 -17.77 6.15
CA PRO A 18 6.50 -19.01 5.52
C PRO A 18 6.49 -18.93 4.00
N LYS A 19 7.53 -19.48 3.36
CA LYS A 19 7.71 -19.50 1.89
C LYS A 19 7.94 -18.12 1.25
N THR A 20 8.33 -17.11 2.03
CA THR A 20 8.76 -15.80 1.53
C THR A 20 10.21 -15.53 1.91
N GLN A 21 10.98 -14.92 1.01
CA GLN A 21 12.40 -14.60 1.23
C GLN A 21 12.59 -13.15 1.71
N ASN A 22 11.73 -12.24 1.23
CA ASN A 22 11.85 -10.81 1.54
C ASN A 22 11.03 -10.45 2.78
N PRO A 23 11.67 -9.99 3.87
CA PRO A 23 10.96 -9.65 5.10
C PRO A 23 10.06 -8.44 4.94
N VAL A 24 9.19 -8.27 5.92
CA VAL A 24 8.46 -7.03 6.21
C VAL A 24 9.03 -6.45 7.50
N PHE A 25 9.15 -5.14 7.54
CA PHE A 25 9.61 -4.41 8.71
C PHE A 25 8.41 -3.89 9.48
N VAL A 26 8.31 -4.28 10.76
CA VAL A 26 7.21 -3.90 11.65
C VAL A 26 7.78 -3.03 12.76
N SER A 27 7.19 -1.86 12.96
CA SER A 27 7.48 -0.95 14.06
C SER A 27 6.23 -0.72 14.91
N ILE A 28 6.41 -0.16 16.09
CA ILE A 28 5.30 0.27 16.93
C ILE A 28 4.60 1.46 16.27
N GLY A 29 3.26 1.46 16.31
CA GLY A 29 2.43 2.63 15.98
C GLY A 29 2.11 3.45 17.24
N ASN A 30 0.93 3.25 17.80
CA ASN A 30 0.50 3.90 19.05
C ASN A 30 -0.20 2.89 19.97
N LYS A 31 0.06 2.97 21.28
CA LYS A 31 -0.57 2.14 22.33
C LYS A 31 -0.51 0.61 22.08
N VAL A 32 0.56 0.13 21.46
CA VAL A 32 0.79 -1.30 21.18
C VAL A 32 2.25 -1.63 21.48
N SER A 33 2.52 -2.80 22.05
CA SER A 33 3.90 -3.28 22.20
C SER A 33 4.42 -3.80 20.86
N LEU A 34 5.75 -3.83 20.70
CA LEU A 34 6.36 -4.35 19.47
C LEU A 34 5.98 -5.82 19.23
N ASP A 35 5.96 -6.63 20.28
CA ASP A 35 5.62 -8.05 20.17
C ASP A 35 4.17 -8.25 19.74
N LEU A 36 3.23 -7.51 20.32
CA LEU A 36 1.82 -7.56 19.93
C LEU A 36 1.61 -7.08 18.48
N ALA A 37 2.31 -6.03 18.06
CA ALA A 37 2.26 -5.56 16.67
C ALA A 37 2.76 -6.64 15.70
N VAL A 38 3.83 -7.34 16.06
CA VAL A 38 4.40 -8.42 15.26
C VAL A 38 3.46 -9.63 15.18
N GLU A 39 2.85 -10.02 16.29
CA GLU A 39 1.84 -11.08 16.32
C GLU A 39 0.64 -10.74 15.44
N ALA A 40 0.12 -9.51 15.54
CA ALA A 40 -0.99 -9.05 14.71
C ALA A 40 -0.64 -9.12 13.21
N VAL A 41 0.56 -8.66 12.82
CA VAL A 41 0.99 -8.75 11.42
C VAL A 41 1.11 -10.22 10.98
N LYS A 42 1.70 -11.11 11.79
CA LYS A 42 1.81 -12.53 11.46
C LYS A 42 0.46 -13.21 11.31
N ALA A 43 -0.48 -12.96 12.22
CA ALA A 43 -1.83 -13.52 12.19
C ALA A 43 -2.61 -13.10 10.93
N CYS A 44 -2.38 -11.86 10.48
CA CYS A 44 -3.02 -11.31 9.29
C CYS A 44 -2.26 -11.61 7.98
N SER A 45 -1.14 -12.33 8.01
CA SER A 45 -0.28 -12.52 6.83
C SER A 45 -0.34 -13.94 6.29
N ARG A 46 -1.10 -14.12 5.20
CA ARG A 46 -1.05 -15.33 4.36
C ARG A 46 0.08 -15.27 3.32
N TYR A 47 0.42 -14.07 2.87
CA TYR A 47 1.49 -13.79 1.91
C TYR A 47 2.54 -12.88 2.54
N ARG A 48 3.51 -12.41 1.76
CA ARG A 48 4.49 -11.43 2.23
C ARG A 48 3.83 -10.18 2.82
N ILE A 49 2.79 -9.65 2.17
CA ILE A 49 2.06 -8.46 2.65
C ILE A 49 0.82 -8.93 3.44
N SER A 50 0.55 -8.31 4.59
CA SER A 50 -0.61 -8.64 5.41
C SER A 50 -1.91 -8.35 4.66
N GLU A 51 -2.93 -9.17 4.86
CA GLU A 51 -4.20 -9.05 4.15
C GLU A 51 -4.85 -7.66 4.29
N PRO A 52 -4.88 -7.00 5.46
CA PRO A 52 -5.45 -5.66 5.57
C PRO A 52 -4.76 -4.63 4.66
N ILE A 53 -3.43 -4.66 4.59
CA ILE A 53 -2.65 -3.76 3.72
C ILE A 53 -2.86 -4.14 2.26
N ARG A 54 -2.88 -5.44 1.95
CA ARG A 54 -3.07 -5.95 0.58
C ARG A 54 -4.44 -5.56 0.02
N GLN A 55 -5.51 -5.69 0.81
CA GLN A 55 -6.86 -5.29 0.39
C GLN A 55 -6.95 -3.78 0.17
N ALA A 56 -6.38 -2.97 1.07
CA ALA A 56 -6.37 -1.52 0.93
C ALA A 56 -5.65 -1.05 -0.36
N ASP A 57 -4.51 -1.67 -0.70
CA ASP A 57 -3.76 -1.38 -1.91
C ASP A 57 -4.55 -1.78 -3.18
N ILE A 58 -5.11 -2.99 -3.21
CA ILE A 58 -5.94 -3.47 -4.34
C ILE A 58 -7.12 -2.51 -4.57
N TYR A 59 -7.85 -2.16 -3.51
CA TYR A 59 -9.00 -1.28 -3.60
C TYR A 59 -8.63 0.12 -4.12
N THR A 60 -7.56 0.70 -3.60
CA THR A 60 -7.11 2.03 -4.04
C THR A 60 -6.68 2.01 -5.50
N ARG A 61 -6.00 0.95 -5.96
CA ARG A 61 -5.61 0.80 -7.37
C ARG A 61 -6.81 0.70 -8.31
N GLN A 62 -7.86 0.00 -7.91
CA GLN A 62 -9.11 -0.08 -8.68
C GLN A 62 -9.73 1.32 -8.85
N ILE A 63 -9.88 2.07 -7.76
CA ILE A 63 -10.40 3.44 -7.80
C ILE A 63 -9.55 4.34 -8.70
N LEU A 64 -8.23 4.28 -8.58
CA LEU A 64 -7.34 5.12 -9.39
C LEU A 64 -7.43 4.76 -10.88
N SER A 65 -7.56 3.48 -11.21
CA SER A 65 -7.75 3.01 -12.58
C SER A 65 -9.06 3.55 -13.16
N GLU A 66 -10.17 3.42 -12.44
CA GLU A 66 -11.48 3.92 -12.88
C GLU A 66 -11.48 5.44 -13.08
N LYS A 67 -10.91 6.18 -12.11
CA LYS A 67 -10.76 7.63 -12.22
C LYS A 67 -9.95 8.05 -13.44
N LYS A 68 -8.84 7.34 -13.73
CA LYS A 68 -8.00 7.61 -14.90
C LYS A 68 -8.77 7.38 -16.20
N THR A 69 -9.54 6.29 -16.29
CA THR A 69 -10.38 6.00 -17.46
C THR A 69 -11.48 7.05 -17.65
N ALA A 70 -12.14 7.49 -16.58
CA ALA A 70 -13.15 8.53 -16.64
C ALA A 70 -12.56 9.88 -17.10
N LEU A 71 -11.40 10.26 -16.57
CA LEU A 71 -10.68 11.47 -16.97
C LEU A 71 -10.28 11.43 -18.45
N ASN A 72 -9.74 10.31 -18.92
CA ASN A 72 -9.38 10.15 -20.34
C ASN A 72 -10.58 10.32 -21.26
N LYS A 73 -11.74 9.74 -20.92
CA LYS A 73 -12.98 9.93 -21.68
C LYS A 73 -13.44 11.39 -21.69
N GLN A 74 -13.32 12.09 -20.56
CA GLN A 74 -13.64 13.52 -20.48
C GLN A 74 -12.72 14.35 -21.37
N ASN A 75 -11.41 14.06 -21.36
CA ASN A 75 -10.43 14.74 -22.21
C ASN A 75 -10.75 14.52 -23.70
N GLU A 76 -11.02 13.27 -24.11
CA GLU A 76 -11.44 12.95 -25.49
C GLU A 76 -12.72 13.71 -25.90
N LEU A 77 -13.72 13.77 -25.00
CA LEU A 77 -14.96 14.52 -25.25
C LEU A 77 -14.72 16.04 -25.38
N THR A 78 -13.85 16.60 -24.54
CA THR A 78 -13.50 18.03 -24.62
C THR A 78 -12.69 18.35 -25.87
N ASP A 79 -11.81 17.46 -26.31
CA ASP A 79 -11.02 17.64 -27.53
C ASP A 79 -11.93 17.63 -28.78
N CYS A 80 -12.92 16.73 -28.83
CA CYS A 80 -13.93 16.73 -29.90
C CYS A 80 -14.81 17.99 -29.89
N ALA A 81 -15.12 18.55 -28.72
CA ALA A 81 -15.88 19.80 -28.61
C ALA A 81 -15.05 21.02 -29.06
N ASN A 82 -13.77 21.08 -28.69
CA ASN A 82 -12.87 22.17 -29.03
C ASN A 82 -12.54 22.23 -30.54
N HIS A 83 -12.48 21.08 -31.23
CA HIS A 83 -12.23 21.05 -32.68
C HIS A 83 -13.37 21.71 -33.48
N LYS A 84 -14.63 21.61 -33.01
CA LYS A 84 -15.79 22.21 -33.68
C LYS A 84 -15.85 23.73 -33.53
N ASN A 85 -15.28 24.29 -32.46
CA ASN A 85 -15.35 25.73 -32.17
C ASN A 85 -14.27 26.56 -32.88
N ASN A 86 -13.28 25.93 -33.51
CA ASN A 86 -12.17 26.60 -34.22
C ASN A 86 -12.30 26.54 -35.75
N THR A 87 -13.43 26.03 -36.29
CA THR A 87 -13.63 25.88 -37.75
C THR A 87 -14.74 26.78 -38.31
N GLU A 88 -15.21 27.75 -37.51
CA GLU A 88 -16.09 28.85 -37.96
C GLU A 88 -15.31 30.15 -38.15
#